data_AF-A0A968T0E0-F1
#
_entry.id   AF-A0A968T0E0-F1
#
_cell.length_a   1.000
_cell.length_b   1.000
_cell.length_c   1.000
_cell.angle_alpha   90.00
_cell.angle_beta   90.00
_cell.angle_gamma   90.00
#
_symmetry.space_group_name_H-M   'P 1'
#
loop_
_entity.id
_entity.type
_entity.pdbx_description
1 polymer ?
#
loop_
_entity_poly.entity_id
_entity_poly.type
_entity_poly.pdbx_seq_one_letter_code
_entity_poly.pdbx_strand_id
1 'polypeptide(L)'
;YLHARTEILLDRIRLRGRDWERGITSSYLDQVSQAYARFFFDWKRSPILLVNTSDIDFVEREDDLEDLINAVSRMKKGRQEYNPYVRGGR
;
A
#
# COMPACT_ATOMS: atom_id res chain seq x y z
N TYR A 1 -4.58 -4.99 3.53
CA TYR A 1 -3.65 -3.96 4.03
C TYR A 1 -2.75 -3.55 2.88
N LEU A 2 -2.84 -2.29 2.45
CA LEU A 2 -1.94 -1.73 1.45
C LEU A 2 -0.75 -1.11 2.19
N HIS A 3 0.46 -1.48 1.82
CA HIS A 3 1.67 -0.84 2.31
C HIS A 3 2.51 -0.32 1.15
N ALA A 4 3.38 0.63 1.42
CA ALA A 4 4.39 1.11 0.48
C ALA A 4 5.60 1.59 1.26
N ARG A 5 6.73 1.77 0.57
CA ARG A 5 7.92 2.39 1.15
C ARG A 5 7.61 3.83 1.59
N THR A 6 8.20 4.27 2.70
CA THR A 6 7.91 5.58 3.32
C THR A 6 8.13 6.74 2.35
N GLU A 7 9.16 6.66 1.51
CA GLU A 7 9.45 7.65 0.48
C GLU A 7 8.31 7.78 -0.55
N ILE A 8 7.74 6.66 -0.99
CA ILE A 8 6.61 6.64 -1.93
C ILE A 8 5.36 7.25 -1.28
N LEU A 9 5.12 6.96 -0.01
CA LEU A 9 4.01 7.54 0.74
C LEU A 9 4.16 9.07 0.90
N LEU A 10 5.37 9.55 1.17
CA LEU A 10 5.66 10.99 1.22
C LEU A 10 5.42 11.67 -0.11
N ASP A 11 5.87 11.07 -1.21
CA ASP A 11 5.68 11.64 -2.55
C ASP A 11 4.19 11.72 -2.90
N ARG A 12 3.40 10.69 -2.56
CA ARG A 12 1.93 10.72 -2.69
C ARG A 12 1.28 11.79 -1.81
N ILE A 13 1.75 12.00 -0.58
CA ILE A 13 1.27 13.08 0.31
C ILE A 13 1.54 14.45 -0.33
N ARG A 14 2.76 14.66 -0.81
CA ARG A 14 3.16 15.91 -1.47
C ARG A 14 2.32 16.19 -2.71
N LEU A 15 2.10 15.18 -3.54
CA LEU A 15 1.30 15.30 -4.76
C LEU A 15 -0.15 15.72 -4.47
N ARG A 16 -0.75 15.22 -3.38
CA ARG A 16 -2.11 15.61 -2.97
C ARG A 16 -2.21 17.06 -2.48
N GLY A 17 -1.12 17.64 -1.99
CA GLY A 17 -1.04 19.06 -1.62
C GLY A 17 -1.99 19.51 -0.50
N ARG A 18 -2.45 18.62 0.36
CA ARG A 18 -3.39 18.95 1.44
C ARG A 18 -2.72 19.79 2.53
N ASP A 19 -3.37 20.89 2.92
CA ASP A 19 -2.82 21.87 3.87
C ASP A 19 -2.40 21.27 5.21
N TRP A 20 -3.20 20.34 5.73
CA TRP A 20 -2.97 19.66 7.01
C TRP A 20 -1.94 18.54 6.94
N GLU A 21 -1.59 18.06 5.75
CA GLU A 21 -0.56 17.01 5.58
C GLU A 21 0.86 17.61 5.48
N ARG A 22 1.01 18.94 5.32
CA ARG A 22 2.31 19.61 5.15
C ARG A 22 3.31 19.40 6.28
N GLY A 23 2.83 19.17 7.50
CA GLY A 23 3.67 18.92 8.67
C GLY A 23 4.13 17.48 8.82
N ILE A 24 3.70 16.55 7.95
CA ILE A 24 4.05 15.14 8.04
C ILE A 24 5.53 14.95 7.70
N THR A 25 6.30 14.54 8.69
CA THR A 25 7.72 14.21 8.51
C THR A 25 7.89 12.76 8.07
N SER A 26 9.03 12.47 7.43
CA SER A 26 9.41 11.09 7.08
C SER A 26 9.45 10.18 8.31
N SER A 27 10.05 10.64 9.41
CA SER A 27 10.14 9.86 10.64
C SER A 27 8.79 9.60 11.30
N TYR A 28 7.85 10.54 11.21
CA TYR A 28 6.50 10.35 11.71
C TYR A 28 5.75 9.33 10.84
N LEU A 29 5.81 9.49 9.52
CA LEU A 29 5.15 8.57 8.60
C LEU A 29 5.70 7.14 8.72
N ASP A 30 7.01 7.01 8.90
CA ASP A 30 7.65 5.72 9.13
C ASP A 30 7.16 5.04 10.42
N GLN A 31 7.05 5.79 11.52
CA GLN A 31 6.49 5.28 12.77
C GLN A 31 5.04 4.79 12.60
N VAL A 32 4.22 5.54 11.86
CA VAL A 32 2.84 5.13 11.55
C VAL A 32 2.84 3.85 10.71
N SER A 33 3.64 3.79 9.65
CA SER A 33 3.78 2.60 8.80
C SER A 33 4.20 1.37 9.61
N GLN A 34 5.19 1.51 10.49
CA GLN A 34 5.64 0.44 11.39
C GLN A 34 4.54 0.01 12.37
N ALA A 35 3.77 0.94 12.93
CA ALA A 35 2.68 0.63 13.85
C ALA A 35 1.60 -0.24 13.15
N TYR A 36 1.22 0.13 11.92
CA TYR A 36 0.30 -0.67 11.11
C TYR A 36 0.89 -2.03 10.70
N ALA A 37 2.17 -2.08 10.33
CA ALA A 37 2.84 -3.33 9.98
C ALA A 37 2.83 -4.31 11.17
N ARG A 38 3.12 -3.83 12.40
CA ARG A 38 3.03 -4.63 13.63
C ARG A 38 1.60 -5.09 13.91
N PHE A 39 0.62 -4.19 13.78
CA PHE A 39 -0.78 -4.54 13.98
C PHE A 39 -1.25 -5.66 13.05
N PHE A 40 -0.88 -5.58 11.76
CA PHE A 40 -1.26 -6.60 10.78
C PHE A 40 -0.38 -7.85 10.81
N PHE A 41 0.80 -7.80 11.45
CA PHE A 41 1.64 -8.98 11.66
C PHE A 41 0.91 -10.05 12.48
N ASP A 42 0.24 -9.65 13.56
CA ASP A 42 -0.48 -10.54 14.47
C ASP A 42 -1.99 -10.66 14.19
N TRP A 43 -2.46 -10.11 13.07
CA TRP A 43 -3.89 -10.09 12.75
C TRP A 43 -4.42 -11.48 12.40
N LYS A 44 -5.36 -11.99 13.22
CA LYS A 44 -5.98 -13.33 13.05
C LYS A 44 -7.51 -13.33 13.00
N ARG A 45 -8.14 -12.15 13.07
CA ARG A 45 -9.61 -12.04 13.17
C ARG A 45 -10.32 -12.24 11.83
N SER A 46 -9.62 -12.09 10.72
CA SER A 46 -10.15 -12.27 9.38
C SER A 46 -9.02 -12.69 8.43
N PRO A 47 -9.35 -13.24 7.25
CA PRO A 47 -8.41 -13.26 6.14
C PRO A 47 -7.86 -11.87 5.86
N ILE A 48 -6.59 -11.82 5.46
CA ILE A 48 -5.91 -10.57 5.14
C ILE A 48 -5.04 -10.74 3.90
N LEU A 49 -5.22 -9.83 2.96
CA LEU A 49 -4.33 -9.64 1.83
C LEU A 49 -3.39 -8.46 2.13
N LEU A 50 -2.10 -8.72 2.26
CA LEU A 50 -1.06 -7.71 2.31
C LEU A 50 -0.63 -7.39 0.89
N VAL A 51 -0.71 -6.12 0.51
CA VAL A 51 -0.37 -5.67 -0.84
C VAL A 51 0.74 -4.63 -0.75
N ASN A 52 1.84 -4.89 -1.44
CA ASN A 52 2.86 -3.87 -1.66
C ASN A 52 2.42 -2.98 -2.84
N THR A 53 2.29 -1.69 -2.60
CA THR A 53 1.86 -0.72 -3.61
C THR A 53 2.99 0.24 -3.99
N SER A 54 4.24 -0.07 -3.63
CA SER A 54 5.36 0.87 -3.81
C SER A 54 5.67 1.17 -5.27
N ASP A 55 5.43 0.19 -6.15
CA ASP A 55 5.87 0.23 -7.55
C ASP A 55 4.68 0.25 -8.53
N ILE A 56 3.44 0.43 -8.04
CA ILE A 56 2.24 0.56 -8.87
C ILE A 56 1.50 1.87 -8.61
N ASP A 57 0.70 2.27 -9.59
CA ASP A 57 -0.16 3.45 -9.51
C ASP A 57 -1.60 3.09 -9.89
N PHE A 58 -2.30 2.41 -8.99
CA PHE A 58 -3.71 2.04 -9.17
C PHE A 58 -4.67 3.24 -9.11
N VAL A 59 -4.17 4.47 -8.92
CA VAL A 59 -4.98 5.69 -8.96
C VAL A 59 -5.06 6.20 -10.40
N GLU A 60 -3.94 6.25 -11.11
CA GLU A 60 -3.84 6.78 -12.48
C GLU A 60 -3.78 5.68 -13.56
N ARG A 61 -3.44 4.44 -13.20
CA ARG A 61 -3.34 3.30 -14.13
C ARG A 61 -4.45 2.29 -13.88
N GLU A 62 -5.37 2.20 -14.83
CA GLU A 62 -6.51 1.27 -14.78
C GLU A 62 -6.07 -0.21 -14.73
N ASP A 63 -5.01 -0.58 -15.46
CA ASP A 63 -4.46 -1.95 -15.41
C ASP A 63 -3.99 -2.36 -14.00
N ASP A 64 -3.33 -1.44 -13.28
CA ASP A 64 -2.85 -1.69 -11.92
C ASP A 64 -4.04 -1.84 -10.94
N LEU A 65 -5.12 -1.09 -11.18
CA LEU A 65 -6.36 -1.20 -10.42
C LEU A 65 -7.08 -2.52 -10.70
N GLU A 66 -7.18 -2.93 -11.96
CA GLU A 66 -7.82 -4.20 -12.35
C GLU A 66 -7.07 -5.39 -11.77
N ASP A 67 -5.74 -5.38 -11.85
CA ASP A 67 -4.89 -6.41 -11.23
C ASP A 67 -5.09 -6.49 -9.71
N LEU A 68 -5.21 -5.34 -9.03
CA LEU A 68 -5.50 -5.27 -7.60
C LEU A 68 -6.89 -5.82 -7.25
N ILE A 69 -7.92 -5.45 -8.00
CA ILE A 69 -9.30 -5.95 -7.83
C ILE A 69 -9.34 -7.47 -8.04
N ASN A 70 -8.65 -7.97 -9.05
CA ASN A 70 -8.52 -9.41 -9.31
C ASN A 70 -7.82 -10.12 -8.15
N ALA A 71 -6.78 -9.53 -7.57
CA ALA A 71 -6.10 -10.09 -6.39
C ALA A 71 -7.04 -10.15 -5.17
N VAL A 72 -7.82 -9.09 -4.91
CA VAL A 72 -8.83 -9.07 -3.84
C VAL A 72 -9.90 -10.15 -4.07
N SER A 73 -10.38 -10.29 -5.30
CA SER A 73 -11.43 -11.26 -5.66
C SER A 73 -10.99 -12.71 -5.54
N ARG A 74 -9.68 -12.98 -5.67
CA ARG A 74 -9.07 -14.31 -5.52
C ARG A 74 -8.56 -14.59 -4.10
N MET A 75 -8.82 -13.69 -3.15
CA MET A 75 -8.40 -13.86 -1.77
C MET A 75 -9.03 -15.12 -1.16
N LYS A 76 -8.19 -15.95 -0.55
CA LYS A 76 -8.52 -17.16 0.18
C LYS A 76 -8.49 -16.89 1.69
N LYS A 77 -8.76 -17.92 2.49
CA LYS A 77 -8.63 -17.84 3.95
C LYS A 77 -7.16 -17.64 4.35
N GLY A 78 -6.96 -16.99 5.49
CA GLY A 78 -5.64 -16.79 6.09
C GLY A 78 -4.94 -15.52 5.62
N ARG A 79 -3.61 -15.49 5.82
CA ARG A 79 -2.74 -14.39 5.41
C ARG A 79 -2.18 -14.67 4.02
N GLN A 80 -2.28 -13.69 3.13
CA GLN A 80 -1.72 -13.73 1.79
C GLN A 80 -0.93 -12.46 1.50
N GLU A 81 0.12 -12.60 0.70
CA GLU A 81 0.93 -11.49 0.23
C GLU A 81 0.78 -11.38 -1.28
N TYR A 82 0.59 -10.16 -1.76
CA TYR A 82 0.47 -9.83 -3.17
C TYR A 82 1.43 -8.68 -3.48
N ASN A 83 2.38 -8.95 -4.37
CA ASN A 83 3.30 -7.95 -4.89
C ASN A 83 3.02 -7.79 -6.39
N PRO A 84 2.28 -6.75 -6.80
CA PRO A 84 2.02 -6.47 -8.20
C PRO A 84 3.34 -6.12 -8.90
N TYR A 85 3.53 -6.68 -10.09
CA TYR A 85 4.70 -6.40 -10.92
C TYR A 85 4.44 -5.16 -11.75
N VAL A 86 5.45 -4.28 -11.87
CA VAL A 86 5.41 -3.17 -12.83
C VAL A 86 5.30 -3.76 -14.23
N ARG A 87 4.13 -3.65 -14.85
CA ARG A 87 3.99 -3.94 -16.28
C ARG A 87 4.57 -2.74 -17.04
N GLY A 88 5.81 -2.89 -17.52
CA GLY A 88 6.48 -1.92 -18.39
C GLY A 88 7.82 -1.42 -17.85
N GLY A 89 8.85 -2.26 -17.93
CA GLY A 89 10.22 -1.77 -18.01
C GLY A 89 10.62 -1.64 -19.49
N ARG A 90 10.67 -0.41 -19.98
CA ARG A 90 11.58 0.03 -21.04
C ARG A 90 12.26 1.30 -20.58
#